data_AF-A0A939LTI9-F1
#
_entry.id   AF-A0A939LTI9-F1
#
_cell.length_a   1.000
_cell.length_b   1.000
_cell.length_c   1.000
_cell.angle_alpha   90.00
_cell.angle_beta   90.00
_cell.angle_gamma   90.00
#
_symmetry.space_group_name_H-M   'P 1'
#
loop_
_entity.id
_entity.type
_entity.pdbx_description
1 polymer ?
#
loop_
_entity_poly.entity_id
_entity_poly.type
_entity_poly.pdbx_seq_one_letter_code
_entity_poly.pdbx_strand_id
1 'polypeptide(L)'
;MSTTTETTSLSALGATEAPEETIRGLRDRIDNLLEERARLNQNISRLECEEVPPNDRRVRHIWVAAARAADEENFCGEYDRLAEALGVPTRDDLREAGELDCTYTVRTLVTIEVNLEVETPSEDAAIDAIDRLSIAELREKLGNACEEVHQAEIDAWDAQEAELVED
;
A
#
# COMPACT_ATOMS: atom_id res chain seq x y z
N MET A 1 -62.08 81.69 9.54
CA MET A 1 -61.95 80.61 8.54
C MET A 1 -60.55 80.05 8.66
N SER A 2 -60.43 78.84 9.19
CA SER A 2 -59.16 78.21 9.53
C SER A 2 -58.53 77.60 8.28
N THR A 3 -57.29 78.01 7.96
CA THR A 3 -56.46 77.35 6.96
C THR A 3 -55.35 76.60 7.69
N THR A 4 -55.47 75.27 7.71
CA THR A 4 -54.51 74.32 8.27
C THR A 4 -53.29 74.25 7.35
N THR A 5 -52.12 74.60 7.85
CA THR A 5 -50.84 74.31 7.19
C THR A 5 -50.44 72.86 7.49
N GLU A 6 -50.54 71.99 6.50
CA GLU A 6 -49.90 70.67 6.51
C GLU A 6 -48.37 70.86 6.51
N THR A 7 -47.75 70.60 7.65
CA THR A 7 -46.31 70.36 7.74
C THR A 7 -46.10 68.87 7.50
N THR A 8 -45.82 68.48 6.26
CA THR A 8 -45.29 67.16 5.94
C THR A 8 -43.85 67.11 6.44
N SER A 9 -43.67 66.56 7.64
CA SER A 9 -42.36 66.24 8.22
C SER A 9 -41.66 65.20 7.37
N LEU A 10 -40.74 65.67 6.54
CA LEU A 10 -39.73 64.88 5.85
C LEU A 10 -38.49 64.81 6.76
N SER A 11 -38.59 64.02 7.83
CA SER A 11 -37.43 63.63 8.64
C SER A 11 -37.07 62.19 8.32
N ALA A 12 -36.32 62.10 7.22
CA ALA A 12 -35.46 60.99 6.88
C ALA A 12 -34.37 60.78 7.94
N LEU A 13 -33.68 59.64 7.80
CA LEU A 13 -32.48 59.16 8.51
C LEU A 13 -32.74 58.42 9.82
N GLY A 14 -33.29 57.22 9.67
CA GLY A 14 -32.77 56.10 10.43
C GLY A 14 -31.35 55.71 9.98
N ALA A 15 -30.59 55.16 10.93
CA ALA A 15 -29.39 54.33 10.79
C ALA A 15 -28.10 54.95 10.23
N THR A 16 -27.17 55.39 11.10
CA THR A 16 -25.73 55.52 10.74
C THR A 16 -24.72 55.34 11.91
N GLU A 17 -25.04 54.62 13.00
CA GLU A 17 -24.01 54.30 14.03
C GLU A 17 -23.29 52.94 13.82
N ALA A 18 -23.74 52.12 12.87
CA ALA A 18 -23.14 50.80 12.57
C ALA A 18 -21.82 50.74 11.74
N PRO A 19 -21.37 51.78 10.99
CA PRO A 19 -20.24 51.61 10.08
C PRO A 19 -18.88 51.58 10.79
N GLU A 20 -18.69 52.33 11.88
CA GLU A 20 -17.37 52.42 12.54
C GLU A 20 -16.99 51.17 13.33
N GLU A 21 -17.96 50.53 13.99
CA GLU A 21 -17.76 49.26 14.69
C GLU A 21 -17.46 48.13 13.71
N THR A 22 -18.14 48.13 12.55
CA THR A 22 -17.86 47.19 11.46
C THR A 22 -16.46 47.40 10.88
N ILE A 23 -16.04 48.64 10.66
CA ILE A 23 -14.69 48.98 10.16
C ILE A 23 -13.62 48.54 11.18
N ARG A 24 -13.86 48.72 12.48
CA ARG A 24 -12.95 48.28 13.55
C ARG A 24 -12.81 46.76 13.58
N GLY A 25 -13.93 46.03 13.57
CA GLY A 25 -13.91 44.56 13.54
C GLY A 25 -13.24 44.00 12.28
N LEU A 26 -13.37 44.69 11.13
CA LEU A 26 -12.65 44.31 9.91
C LEU A 26 -11.15 44.55 10.03
N ARG A 27 -10.71 45.64 10.67
CA ARG A 27 -9.28 45.90 10.92
C ARG A 27 -8.67 44.86 11.84
N ASP A 28 -9.31 44.58 12.98
CA ASP A 28 -8.84 43.57 13.93
C ASP A 28 -8.77 42.18 13.28
N ARG A 29 -9.71 41.87 12.38
CA ARG A 29 -9.70 40.62 11.62
C ARG A 29 -8.58 40.57 10.58
N ILE A 30 -8.29 41.68 9.91
CA ILE A 30 -7.15 41.78 8.97
C ILE A 30 -5.85 41.58 9.72
N ASP A 31 -5.67 42.22 10.88
CA ASP A 31 -4.44 42.12 11.66
C ASP A 31 -4.23 40.69 12.18
N ASN A 32 -5.27 40.04 12.71
CA ASN A 32 -5.21 38.63 13.12
C ASN A 32 -4.87 37.70 11.93
N LEU A 33 -5.45 37.93 10.75
CA LEU A 33 -5.16 37.13 9.56
C LEU A 33 -3.73 37.35 9.06
N LEU A 34 -3.19 38.57 9.18
CA LEU A 34 -1.81 38.87 8.81
C LEU A 34 -0.82 38.21 9.76
N GLU A 35 -1.09 38.23 11.07
CA GLU A 35 -0.28 37.52 12.06
C GLU A 35 -0.32 36.00 11.87
N GLU A 36 -1.50 35.44 11.63
CA GLU A 36 -1.65 34.01 11.37
C GLU A 36 -0.93 33.60 10.09
N ARG A 37 -1.03 34.41 9.02
CA ARG A 37 -0.29 34.17 7.79
C ARG A 37 1.23 34.23 8.02
N ALA A 38 1.71 35.19 8.82
CA ALA A 38 3.13 35.30 9.16
C ALA A 38 3.62 34.06 9.92
N ARG A 39 2.83 33.59 10.91
CA ARG A 39 3.11 32.37 11.67
C ARG A 39 3.14 31.12 10.77
N LEU A 40 2.16 30.97 9.88
CA LEU A 40 2.08 29.85 8.96
C LEU A 40 3.24 29.85 7.96
N ASN A 41 3.58 31.01 7.39
CA ASN A 41 4.74 31.15 6.50
C ASN A 41 6.04 30.80 7.22
N GLN A 42 6.21 31.22 8.49
CA GLN A 42 7.38 30.85 9.28
C GLN A 42 7.46 29.34 9.53
N ASN A 43 6.32 28.69 9.78
CA ASN A 43 6.26 27.24 9.94
C ASN A 43 6.54 26.50 8.62
N ILE A 44 6.02 27.00 7.50
CA ILE A 44 6.30 26.47 6.15
C ILE A 44 7.79 26.60 5.87
N SER A 45 8.39 27.78 6.02
CA SER A 45 9.83 27.96 5.80
C SER A 45 10.67 27.11 6.76
N ARG A 46 10.22 26.87 7.99
CA ARG A 46 10.90 25.95 8.91
C ARG A 46 10.83 24.50 8.43
N LEU A 47 9.68 24.07 7.91
CA LEU A 47 9.47 22.71 7.39
C LEU A 47 10.13 22.49 6.02
N GLU A 48 10.20 23.52 5.18
CA GLU A 48 10.91 23.53 3.91
C GLU A 48 12.43 23.49 4.10
N CYS A 49 12.94 24.06 5.21
CA CYS A 49 14.37 24.09 5.54
C CYS A 49 14.85 22.91 6.40
N GLU A 50 13.96 22.04 6.90
CA GLU A 50 14.38 20.77 7.49
C GLU A 50 14.74 19.82 6.34
N GLU A 51 15.97 19.92 5.85
CA GLU A 51 16.56 18.91 4.98
C GLU A 51 16.43 17.55 5.67
N VAL A 52 15.54 16.70 5.16
CA VAL A 52 15.42 15.33 5.64
C VAL A 52 16.70 14.63 5.20
N PRO A 53 17.51 14.12 6.15
CA PRO A 53 18.73 13.42 5.79
C PRO A 53 18.43 12.29 4.79
N PRO A 54 19.29 12.06 3.79
CA PRO A 54 19.16 10.96 2.84
C PRO A 54 18.90 9.58 3.50
N ASN A 55 19.51 9.37 4.68
CA ASN A 55 19.39 8.16 5.50
C ASN A 55 18.36 8.27 6.64
N ASP A 56 17.45 9.24 6.60
CA ASP A 56 16.41 9.38 7.61
C ASP A 56 15.48 8.16 7.58
N ARG A 57 15.27 7.56 8.75
CA ARG A 57 14.42 6.38 8.93
C ARG A 57 12.98 6.62 8.43
N ARG A 58 12.49 7.86 8.47
CA ARG A 58 11.15 8.23 8.00
C ARG A 58 10.98 8.00 6.51
N VAL A 59 12.02 8.19 5.70
CA VAL A 59 11.96 8.03 4.24
C VAL A 59 12.57 6.71 3.75
N ARG A 60 13.16 5.91 4.65
CA ARG A 60 13.79 4.63 4.32
C ARG A 60 12.89 3.66 3.55
N HIS A 61 11.60 3.58 3.92
CA HIS A 61 10.63 2.74 3.22
C HIS A 61 10.44 3.13 1.74
N ILE A 62 10.63 4.42 1.39
CA ILE A 62 10.56 4.92 0.02
C ILE A 62 11.75 4.37 -0.78
N TRP A 63 12.94 4.37 -0.20
CA TRP A 63 14.15 3.84 -0.84
C TRP A 63 14.08 2.34 -1.07
N VAL A 64 13.54 1.58 -0.10
CA VAL A 64 13.27 0.14 -0.26
C VAL A 64 12.30 -0.12 -1.40
N ALA A 65 11.17 0.60 -1.45
CA ALA A 65 10.18 0.46 -2.52
C ALA A 65 10.77 0.80 -3.90
N ALA A 66 11.54 1.89 -3.98
CA ALA A 66 12.20 2.31 -5.22
C ALA A 66 13.26 1.30 -5.69
N ALA A 67 14.05 0.75 -4.78
CA ALA A 67 15.04 -0.30 -5.08
C ALA A 67 14.38 -1.58 -5.61
N ARG A 68 13.23 -1.99 -5.03
CA ARG A 68 12.45 -3.15 -5.52
C ARG A 68 11.89 -2.90 -6.92
N ALA A 69 11.29 -1.73 -7.14
CA ALA A 69 10.78 -1.36 -8.47
C ALA A 69 11.90 -1.30 -9.53
N ALA A 70 13.08 -0.81 -9.14
CA ALA A 70 14.24 -0.82 -10.02
C ALA A 70 14.71 -2.25 -10.37
N ASP A 71 14.58 -3.19 -9.43
CA ASP A 71 14.91 -4.60 -9.65
C ASP A 71 13.89 -5.28 -10.59
N GLU A 72 12.59 -5.06 -10.36
CA GLU A 72 11.49 -5.59 -11.20
C GLU A 72 11.59 -5.08 -12.65
N GLU A 73 11.94 -3.80 -12.84
CA GLU A 73 11.97 -3.14 -14.14
C GLU A 73 13.36 -3.14 -14.80
N ASN A 74 14.36 -3.81 -14.20
CA ASN A 74 15.76 -3.88 -14.68
C ASN A 74 16.49 -2.51 -14.79
N PHE A 75 16.15 -1.54 -13.94
CA PHE A 75 16.81 -0.22 -13.82
C PHE A 75 17.77 -0.11 -12.63
N CYS A 76 18.33 -1.24 -12.21
CA CYS A 76 19.23 -1.36 -11.07
C CYS A 76 20.39 -0.35 -11.13
N GLY A 77 21.07 -0.26 -12.28
CA GLY A 77 22.24 0.61 -12.43
C GLY A 77 21.92 2.10 -12.46
N GLU A 78 20.70 2.47 -12.85
CA GLU A 78 20.20 3.85 -12.79
C GLU A 78 19.85 4.23 -11.35
N TYR A 79 19.20 3.32 -10.62
CA TYR A 79 18.93 3.51 -9.21
C TYR A 79 20.23 3.68 -8.42
N ASP A 80 21.19 2.77 -8.58
CA ASP A 80 22.45 2.82 -7.82
C ASP A 80 23.25 4.11 -8.14
N ARG A 81 23.27 4.56 -9.40
CA ARG A 81 23.87 5.84 -9.78
C ARG A 81 23.18 7.04 -9.13
N LEU A 82 21.85 7.04 -9.08
CA LEU A 82 21.09 8.09 -8.39
C LEU A 82 21.30 8.03 -6.88
N ALA A 83 21.40 6.83 -6.33
CA ALA A 83 21.60 6.62 -4.91
C ALA A 83 22.94 7.20 -4.45
N GLU A 84 24.02 6.89 -5.17
CA GLU A 84 25.34 7.46 -4.95
C GLU A 84 25.35 8.99 -5.09
N ALA A 85 24.70 9.53 -6.13
CA ALA A 85 24.67 10.96 -6.39
C ALA A 85 23.90 11.76 -5.31
N LEU A 86 22.86 11.16 -4.73
CA LEU A 86 22.02 11.77 -3.70
C LEU A 86 22.47 11.42 -2.27
N GLY A 87 23.45 10.53 -2.11
CA GLY A 87 23.93 10.04 -0.81
C GLY A 87 22.88 9.23 -0.03
N VAL A 88 21.94 8.60 -0.74
CA VAL A 88 20.89 7.73 -0.17
C VAL A 88 21.35 6.26 -0.22
N PRO A 89 20.68 5.33 0.48
CA PRO A 89 21.09 3.93 0.50
C PRO A 89 21.11 3.30 -0.90
N THR A 90 22.19 2.60 -1.23
CA THR A 90 22.30 1.78 -2.44
C THR A 90 21.52 0.47 -2.27
N ARG A 91 21.31 -0.28 -3.36
CA ARG A 91 20.69 -1.62 -3.26
C ARG A 91 21.48 -2.56 -2.36
N ASP A 92 22.81 -2.49 -2.40
CA ASP A 92 23.66 -3.34 -1.55
C ASP A 92 23.52 -2.98 -0.06
N ASP A 93 23.47 -1.69 0.28
CA ASP A 93 23.21 -1.24 1.66
C ASP A 93 21.86 -1.76 2.20
N LEU A 94 20.84 -1.78 1.34
CA LEU A 94 19.50 -2.25 1.70
C LEU A 94 19.43 -3.79 1.80
N ARG A 95 20.22 -4.52 1.01
CA ARG A 95 20.37 -5.98 1.13
C ARG A 95 21.13 -6.38 2.39
N GLU A 96 22.23 -5.71 2.69
CA GLU A 96 22.98 -5.94 3.94
C GLU A 96 22.13 -5.66 5.18
N ALA A 97 21.16 -4.74 5.07
CA ALA A 97 20.18 -4.48 6.11
C ALA A 97 19.00 -5.47 6.15
N GLY A 98 18.93 -6.43 5.22
CA GLY A 98 17.84 -7.42 5.14
C GLY A 98 16.50 -6.84 4.65
N GLU A 99 16.50 -5.70 3.96
CA GLU A 99 15.27 -4.99 3.59
C GLU A 99 14.80 -5.28 2.15
N LEU A 100 15.71 -5.74 1.30
CA LEU A 100 15.40 -6.13 -0.09
C LEU A 100 15.18 -7.63 -0.23
N ASP A 101 16.08 -8.43 0.31
CA ASP A 101 16.04 -9.88 0.17
C ASP A 101 15.28 -10.46 1.38
N CYS A 102 14.01 -10.80 1.17
CA CYS A 102 13.22 -11.55 2.15
C CYS A 102 13.05 -12.98 1.64
N THR A 103 13.52 -13.95 2.41
CA THR A 103 13.27 -15.36 2.10
C THR A 103 11.92 -15.76 2.68
N TYR A 104 11.04 -16.31 1.84
CA TYR A 104 9.75 -16.85 2.28
C TYR A 104 9.74 -18.36 2.13
N THR A 105 9.25 -19.07 3.14
CA THR A 105 8.87 -20.48 3.02
C THR A 105 7.40 -20.53 2.64
N VAL A 106 7.11 -21.01 1.44
CA VAL A 106 5.73 -21.20 0.96
C VAL A 106 5.31 -22.64 1.18
N ARG A 107 4.28 -22.86 2.00
CA ARG A 107 3.63 -24.17 2.13
C ARG A 107 2.53 -24.27 1.08
N THR A 108 2.67 -25.27 0.22
CA THR A 108 1.71 -25.59 -0.83
C THR A 108 1.11 -26.96 -0.56
N LEU A 109 -0.23 -27.04 -0.57
CA LEU A 109 -0.95 -28.30 -0.65
C LEU A 109 -1.25 -28.58 -2.12
N VAL A 110 -0.80 -29.72 -2.64
CA VAL A 110 -1.14 -30.18 -3.99
C VAL A 110 -2.09 -31.37 -3.86
N THR A 111 -3.28 -31.23 -4.43
CA THR A 111 -4.21 -32.34 -4.64
C THR A 111 -3.98 -32.86 -6.06
N ILE A 112 -3.75 -34.16 -6.21
CA ILE A 112 -3.51 -34.80 -7.51
C ILE A 112 -4.58 -35.87 -7.70
N GLU A 113 -5.32 -35.78 -8.80
CA GLU A 113 -6.17 -36.88 -9.25
C GLU A 113 -5.32 -37.87 -10.07
N VAL A 114 -5.44 -39.15 -9.73
CA VAL A 114 -4.64 -40.22 -10.36
C VAL A 114 -5.60 -41.27 -10.89
N ASN A 115 -5.50 -41.52 -12.19
CA ASN A 115 -6.21 -42.62 -12.82
C ASN A 115 -5.36 -43.90 -12.72
N LEU A 116 -5.85 -44.89 -11.98
CA LEU A 116 -5.19 -46.19 -11.82
C LEU A 116 -6.02 -47.26 -12.53
N GLU A 117 -5.42 -47.95 -13.49
CA GLU A 117 -6.05 -49.12 -14.12
C GLU A 117 -5.89 -50.35 -13.21
N VAL A 118 -7.02 -51.00 -12.89
CA VAL A 118 -7.03 -52.23 -12.08
C VAL A 118 -7.92 -53.27 -12.76
N GLU A 119 -7.38 -54.45 -13.00
CA GLU A 119 -8.14 -55.59 -13.52
C GLU A 119 -8.85 -56.33 -12.39
N THR A 120 -10.16 -56.11 -12.25
CA THR A 120 -11.01 -56.81 -11.27
C THR A 120 -12.31 -57.29 -11.94
N PRO A 121 -12.99 -58.31 -11.38
CA PRO A 121 -14.21 -58.85 -11.96
C PRO A 121 -15.47 -57.99 -11.71
N SER A 122 -15.40 -56.96 -10.85
CA SER A 122 -16.52 -56.05 -10.56
C SER A 122 -16.05 -54.67 -10.09
N GLU A 123 -16.92 -53.67 -10.20
CA GLU A 123 -16.70 -52.30 -9.72
C GLU A 123 -16.42 -52.26 -8.22
N ASP A 124 -17.27 -52.92 -7.41
CA ASP A 124 -17.07 -53.01 -5.95
C ASP A 124 -15.72 -53.65 -5.60
N ALA A 125 -15.25 -54.63 -6.39
CA ALA A 125 -13.95 -55.26 -6.17
C ALA A 125 -12.78 -54.36 -6.59
N ALA A 126 -12.99 -53.44 -7.56
CA ALA A 126 -12.00 -52.42 -7.91
C ALA A 126 -11.86 -51.40 -6.78
N ILE A 127 -12.97 -50.92 -6.23
CA ILE A 127 -12.98 -49.96 -5.11
C ILE A 127 -12.33 -50.58 -3.88
N ASP A 128 -12.74 -51.79 -3.48
CA ASP A 128 -12.15 -52.52 -2.36
C ASP A 128 -10.64 -52.80 -2.55
N ALA A 129 -10.21 -53.03 -3.80
CA ALA A 129 -8.81 -53.27 -4.11
C ALA A 129 -7.97 -52.00 -3.93
N ILE A 130 -8.51 -50.83 -4.30
CA ILE A 130 -7.84 -49.53 -4.11
C ILE A 130 -7.83 -49.12 -2.63
N ASP A 131 -8.95 -49.27 -1.92
CA ASP A 131 -9.08 -48.89 -0.50
C ASP A 131 -8.16 -49.68 0.43
N ARG A 132 -7.75 -50.88 0.02
CA ARG A 132 -6.80 -51.72 0.78
C ARG A 132 -5.34 -51.44 0.46
N LEU A 133 -5.04 -50.60 -0.52
CA LEU A 133 -3.66 -50.26 -0.83
C LEU A 133 -3.07 -49.39 0.27
N SER A 134 -1.91 -49.80 0.75
CA SER A 134 -1.09 -48.97 1.63
C SER A 134 -0.49 -47.79 0.86
N ILE A 135 -0.09 -46.76 1.60
CA ILE A 135 0.62 -45.59 1.04
C ILE A 135 1.90 -46.02 0.28
N ALA A 136 2.56 -47.10 0.70
CA ALA A 136 3.75 -47.62 0.05
C ALA A 136 3.43 -48.27 -1.31
N GLU A 137 2.36 -49.08 -1.38
CA GLU A 137 1.92 -49.73 -2.62
C GLU A 137 1.33 -48.72 -3.62
N LEU A 138 0.61 -47.71 -3.11
CA LEU A 138 0.18 -46.57 -3.92
C LEU A 138 1.40 -45.85 -4.52
N ARG A 139 2.43 -45.56 -3.71
CA ARG A 139 3.68 -44.95 -4.19
C ARG A 139 4.43 -45.81 -5.19
N GLU A 140 4.42 -47.13 -5.06
CA GLU A 140 5.05 -48.04 -6.01
C GLU A 140 4.29 -48.06 -7.35
N LYS A 141 2.96 -48.16 -7.30
CA LYS A 141 2.09 -48.08 -8.50
C LYS A 141 2.19 -46.72 -9.19
N LEU A 142 2.20 -45.64 -8.41
CA LEU A 142 2.43 -44.28 -8.89
C LEU A 142 3.85 -44.09 -9.39
N GLY A 143 4.87 -44.64 -8.72
CA GLY A 143 6.27 -44.53 -9.13
C GLY A 143 6.52 -45.18 -10.49
N ASN A 144 5.88 -46.32 -10.75
CA ASN A 144 5.90 -46.99 -12.05
C ASN A 144 5.06 -46.26 -13.11
N ALA A 145 3.99 -45.57 -12.72
CA ALA A 145 3.20 -44.72 -13.62
C ALA A 145 3.84 -43.33 -13.86
N CYS A 146 4.69 -42.86 -12.93
CA CYS A 146 5.32 -41.53 -12.94
C CYS A 146 6.36 -41.33 -14.04
N GLU A 147 6.89 -42.40 -14.65
CA GLU A 147 7.66 -42.27 -15.90
C GLU A 147 6.77 -41.82 -17.08
N GLU A 148 5.45 -41.95 -16.97
CA GLU A 148 4.44 -41.50 -17.95
C GLU A 148 3.51 -40.39 -17.42
N VAL A 149 3.81 -39.75 -16.27
CA VAL A 149 3.04 -38.61 -15.71
C VAL A 149 3.31 -37.31 -16.49
N HIS A 150 3.08 -37.37 -17.80
CA HIS A 150 2.81 -36.21 -18.64
C HIS A 150 1.32 -35.81 -18.61
N GLN A 151 0.49 -36.51 -17.82
CA GLN A 151 -0.96 -36.31 -17.72
C GLN A 151 -1.48 -36.22 -16.27
N ALA A 152 -0.68 -35.79 -15.31
CA ALA A 152 -1.27 -35.30 -14.06
C ALA A 152 -1.93 -33.95 -14.36
N GLU A 153 -3.25 -33.94 -14.47
CA GLU A 153 -4.04 -32.72 -14.54
C GLU A 153 -4.05 -32.11 -13.14
N ILE A 154 -3.39 -30.96 -12.99
CA ILE A 154 -3.41 -30.20 -11.74
C ILE A 154 -4.73 -29.42 -11.74
N ASP A 155 -5.76 -29.97 -11.13
CA ASP A 155 -7.09 -29.35 -11.10
C ASP A 155 -7.13 -28.06 -10.28
N ALA A 156 -6.31 -27.98 -9.23
CA ALA A 156 -6.17 -26.79 -8.40
C ALA A 156 -4.83 -26.76 -7.67
N TRP A 157 -4.23 -25.58 -7.59
CA TRP A 157 -3.13 -25.27 -6.68
C TRP A 157 -3.51 -24.03 -5.88
N ASP A 158 -3.48 -24.16 -4.55
CA ASP A 158 -3.62 -23.04 -3.62
C ASP A 158 -2.36 -22.89 -2.77
N ALA A 159 -1.74 -21.72 -2.84
CA ALA A 159 -0.62 -21.35 -1.97
C ALA A 159 -1.22 -20.82 -0.66
N GLN A 160 -1.25 -21.66 0.38
CA GLN A 160 -2.02 -21.37 1.59
C GLN A 160 -1.28 -20.43 2.55
N GLU A 161 0.04 -20.58 2.70
CA GLU A 161 0.81 -19.85 3.71
C GLU A 161 2.21 -19.53 3.19
N ALA A 162 2.62 -18.27 3.36
CA ALA A 162 3.99 -17.81 3.19
C ALA A 162 4.49 -17.28 4.52
N GLU A 163 5.46 -17.96 5.12
CA GLU A 163 6.11 -17.52 6.35
C GLU A 163 7.44 -16.85 5.99
N LEU A 164 7.70 -15.67 6.56
CA LEU A 164 8.99 -15.00 6.43
C LEU A 164 10.02 -15.78 7.27
N VAL A 165 11.13 -16.16 6.64
CA VAL A 165 12.26 -16.78 7.32
C VAL A 165 13.09 -15.65 7.93
N GLU A 166 13.02 -15.49 9.25
CA GLU A 166 13.92 -14.61 9.99
C GLU A 166 15.26 -15.34 10.16
N ASP A 167 16.32 -14.82 9.55
CA ASP A 167 17.71 -15.29 9.72
C ASP A 167 18.30 -14.90 11.09
#